data_AF-A0A6I2F7J0-F1
#
_entry.id   AF-A0A6I2F7J0-F1
#
_cell.length_a   1.000
_cell.length_b   1.000
_cell.length_c   1.000
_cell.angle_alpha   90.00
_cell.angle_beta   90.00
_cell.angle_gamma   90.00
#
_symmetry.space_group_name_H-M   'P 1'
#
loop_
_entity.id
_entity.type
_entity.pdbx_description
1 polymer ?
#
loop_
_entity_poly.entity_id
_entity_poly.type
_entity_poly.pdbx_seq_one_letter_code
_entity_poly.pdbx_strand_id
1 'polypeptide(L)'
;MPVPVPDSDAMTFEAWNDFAHTFDGYAWVGRSTGERTPESLFRHIVVPVRAAWERRGLDEVSVEDIRATLFFQARAARMAGGYGIGSPDEEAFQRALVAELGRRGPTVG
;
A
#
# COMPACT_ATOMS: atom_id res chain seq x y z
N MET A 1 -19.63 -5.19 -2.64
CA MET A 1 -19.53 -3.75 -2.92
C MET A 1 -18.04 -3.42 -3.00
N PRO A 2 -17.56 -2.73 -4.05
CA PRO A 2 -16.16 -2.32 -4.12
C PRO A 2 -15.84 -1.35 -2.97
N VAL A 3 -14.71 -1.53 -2.28
CA VAL A 3 -14.22 -0.58 -1.27
C VAL A 3 -13.57 0.59 -2.03
N PRO A 4 -14.06 1.83 -1.87
CA PRO A 4 -13.47 2.99 -2.54
C PRO A 4 -12.07 3.29 -1.99
N VAL A 5 -11.25 3.98 -2.78
CA VAL A 5 -10.02 4.59 -2.26
C VAL A 5 -10.42 5.60 -1.18
N PRO A 6 -9.90 5.50 0.06
CA PRO A 6 -10.24 6.44 1.11
C PRO A 6 -9.65 7.83 0.80
N ASP A 7 -10.28 8.87 1.32
CA ASP A 7 -9.74 10.24 1.28
C ASP A 7 -8.44 10.28 2.09
N SER A 8 -7.31 10.63 1.46
CA SER A 8 -6.00 10.59 2.10
C SER A 8 -5.84 11.55 3.28
N ASP A 9 -6.64 12.61 3.36
CA ASP A 9 -6.57 13.61 4.44
C ASP A 9 -7.51 13.20 5.59
N ALA A 10 -8.66 12.62 5.25
CA ALA A 10 -9.67 12.21 6.23
C ALA A 10 -9.63 10.71 6.60
N MET A 11 -8.71 9.91 6.02
CA MET A 11 -8.73 8.45 6.22
C MET A 11 -8.54 8.07 7.69
N THR A 12 -9.43 7.19 8.15
CA THR A 12 -9.30 6.49 9.43
C THR A 12 -8.45 5.23 9.25
N PHE A 13 -7.87 4.72 10.33
CA PHE A 13 -7.14 3.46 10.32
C PHE A 13 -8.01 2.30 9.80
N GLU A 14 -9.28 2.24 10.21
CA GLU A 14 -10.22 1.20 9.77
C GLU A 14 -10.47 1.26 8.25
N ALA A 15 -10.81 2.43 7.73
CA ALA A 15 -11.06 2.60 6.29
C ALA A 15 -9.81 2.30 5.45
N TRP A 16 -8.63 2.73 5.91
CA TRP A 16 -7.35 2.40 5.29
C TRP A 16 -7.06 0.90 5.31
N ASN A 17 -7.22 0.25 6.47
CA ASN A 17 -6.93 -1.16 6.64
C ASN A 17 -7.86 -2.02 5.76
N ASP A 18 -9.15 -1.69 5.71
CA ASP A 18 -10.13 -2.41 4.90
C ASP A 18 -9.85 -2.25 3.41
N PHE A 19 -9.53 -1.03 2.98
CA PHE A 19 -9.11 -0.76 1.60
C PHE A 19 -7.86 -1.56 1.22
N ALA A 20 -6.81 -1.52 2.05
CA ALA A 20 -5.54 -2.21 1.79
C ALA A 20 -5.73 -3.72 1.63
N HIS A 21 -6.65 -4.32 2.39
CA HIS A 21 -6.95 -5.76 2.32
C HIS A 21 -7.84 -6.16 1.13
N THR A 22 -8.28 -5.23 0.29
CA THR A 22 -8.94 -5.56 -0.99
C THR A 22 -7.98 -6.05 -2.07
N PHE A 23 -6.67 -5.98 -1.83
CA PHE A 23 -5.64 -6.42 -2.75
C PHE A 23 -4.77 -7.50 -2.12
N ASP A 24 -4.45 -8.55 -2.89
CA ASP A 24 -3.53 -9.61 -2.44
C ASP A 24 -2.10 -9.31 -2.93
N GLY A 25 -1.31 -8.68 -2.07
CA GLY A 25 0.08 -8.35 -2.37
C GLY A 25 0.97 -9.59 -2.55
N TYR A 26 0.64 -10.74 -1.94
CA TYR A 26 1.41 -11.97 -2.13
C TYR A 26 1.17 -12.59 -3.50
N ALA A 27 -0.08 -12.60 -3.94
CA ALA A 27 -0.40 -13.03 -5.31
C ALA A 27 0.28 -12.12 -6.34
N TRP A 28 0.35 -10.81 -6.08
CA TRP A 28 1.03 -9.85 -6.96
C TRP A 28 2.53 -10.12 -7.08
N VAL A 29 3.28 -10.10 -5.97
CA VAL A 29 4.74 -10.32 -6.02
C VAL A 29 5.08 -11.72 -6.56
N GLY A 30 4.25 -12.72 -6.28
CA GLY A 30 4.45 -14.07 -6.79
C GLY A 30 4.36 -14.18 -8.32
N ARG A 31 3.75 -13.22 -9.02
CA ARG A 31 3.73 -13.19 -10.50
C ARG A 31 5.08 -12.81 -11.09
N SER A 32 5.86 -11.98 -10.40
CA SER A 32 7.15 -11.49 -10.88
C SER A 32 8.33 -12.28 -10.33
N THR A 33 8.27 -12.74 -9.08
CA THR A 33 9.39 -13.39 -8.39
C THR A 33 9.25 -14.91 -8.29
N GLY A 34 8.04 -15.45 -8.46
CA GLY A 34 7.73 -16.86 -8.16
C GLY A 34 7.60 -17.18 -6.67
N GLU A 35 7.83 -16.21 -5.78
CA GLU A 35 7.76 -16.38 -4.33
C GLU A 35 6.61 -15.57 -3.72
N ARG A 36 5.85 -16.19 -2.81
CA ARG A 36 4.69 -15.56 -2.14
C ARG A 36 4.97 -15.34 -0.65
N THR A 37 6.06 -14.64 -0.34
CA THR A 37 6.55 -14.46 1.02
C THR A 37 6.51 -12.99 1.46
N PRO A 38 6.41 -12.69 2.78
CA PRO A 38 6.57 -11.34 3.31
C PRO A 38 7.89 -10.71 2.91
N GLU A 39 8.97 -11.48 2.88
CA GLU A 39 10.31 -11.02 2.53
C GLU A 39 10.43 -10.65 1.05
N SER A 40 9.87 -11.47 0.15
CA SER A 40 9.84 -11.16 -1.29
C SER A 40 9.03 -9.89 -1.55
N LEU A 41 7.83 -9.78 -0.93
CA LEU A 41 7.00 -8.58 -1.02
C LEU A 41 7.73 -7.33 -0.52
N PHE A 42 8.41 -7.43 0.62
CA PHE A 42 9.17 -6.33 1.19
C PHE A 42 10.31 -5.88 0.26
N ARG A 43 11.17 -6.81 -0.18
CA ARG A 43 12.37 -6.49 -0.96
C ARG A 43 12.05 -5.99 -2.36
N HIS A 44 11.07 -6.59 -3.04
CA HIS A 44 10.81 -6.32 -4.45
C HIS A 44 9.75 -5.25 -4.69
N ILE A 45 8.91 -4.94 -3.71
CA ILE A 45 7.80 -4.00 -3.87
C ILE A 45 7.92 -2.86 -2.86
N VAL A 46 7.90 -3.15 -1.55
CA VAL A 46 7.86 -2.12 -0.51
C VAL A 46 9.10 -1.22 -0.54
N VAL A 47 10.29 -1.80 -0.63
CA VAL A 47 11.55 -1.03 -0.67
C VAL A 47 11.62 -0.11 -1.91
N PRO A 48 11.35 -0.58 -3.14
CA PRO A 48 11.27 0.31 -4.31
C PRO A 48 10.20 1.40 -4.21
N VAL A 49 8.99 1.08 -3.74
CA VAL A 49 7.91 2.07 -3.56
C VAL A 49 8.30 3.13 -2.54
N ARG A 50 8.94 2.73 -1.43
CA ARG A 50 9.46 3.64 -0.41
C ARG A 50 10.53 4.56 -0.97
N ALA A 51 11.49 4.03 -1.73
CA ALA A 51 12.52 4.82 -2.39
C ALA A 51 11.92 5.81 -3.41
N ALA A 52 10.88 5.39 -4.14
CA ALA A 52 10.15 6.25 -5.07
C ALA A 52 9.43 7.41 -4.34
N TRP A 53 8.83 7.15 -3.18
CA TRP A 53 8.24 8.19 -2.35
C TRP A 53 9.28 9.20 -1.86
N GLU A 54 10.41 8.73 -1.33
CA GLU A 54 11.49 9.58 -0.81
C GLU A 54 12.07 10.53 -1.88
N ARG A 55 12.14 10.07 -3.14
CA ARG A 55 12.56 10.89 -4.30
C ARG A 55 11.42 11.67 -4.97
N ARG A 56 10.20 11.64 -4.44
CA ARG A 56 8.98 12.24 -5.01
C ARG A 56 8.61 11.74 -6.42
N GLY A 57 8.91 10.48 -6.72
CA GLY A 57 8.65 9.83 -8.01
C GLY A 57 7.62 8.70 -7.92
N LEU A 58 6.56 8.86 -7.11
CA LEU A 58 5.52 7.84 -6.99
C LEU A 58 4.80 7.58 -8.30
N ASP A 59 4.72 8.57 -9.19
CA ASP A 59 4.17 8.49 -10.55
C ASP A 59 4.86 7.44 -11.43
N GLU A 60 6.10 7.06 -11.12
CA GLU A 60 6.88 6.02 -11.82
C GLU A 60 6.52 4.59 -11.36
N VAL A 61 5.85 4.45 -10.22
CA VAL A 61 5.49 3.14 -9.63
C VAL A 61 4.12 2.69 -10.11
N SER A 62 3.91 1.40 -10.33
CA SER A 62 2.59 0.89 -10.75
C SER A 62 1.51 1.04 -9.67
N VAL A 63 0.23 1.07 -10.07
CA VAL A 63 -0.89 1.11 -9.12
C VAL A 63 -0.88 -0.13 -8.24
N GLU A 64 -0.56 -1.28 -8.82
CA GLU A 64 -0.50 -2.57 -8.16
C GLU A 64 0.61 -2.63 -7.12
N ASP A 65 1.79 -2.07 -7.39
CA ASP A 65 2.88 -2.00 -6.41
C ASP A 65 2.53 -1.11 -5.21
N ILE A 66 1.82 0.00 -5.46
CA ILE A 66 1.29 0.85 -4.39
C ILE A 66 0.27 0.07 -3.54
N ARG A 67 -0.67 -0.64 -4.18
CA ARG A 67 -1.67 -1.47 -3.46
C ARG A 67 -1.04 -2.62 -2.69
N ALA A 68 -0.03 -3.28 -3.26
CA ALA A 68 0.73 -4.34 -2.62
C ALA A 68 1.53 -3.82 -1.41
N THR A 69 2.06 -2.60 -1.49
CA THR A 69 2.72 -1.92 -0.36
C THR A 69 1.74 -1.63 0.77
N LEU A 70 0.55 -1.11 0.45
CA LEU A 70 -0.50 -0.88 1.44
C LEU A 70 -0.94 -2.19 2.11
N PHE A 71 -1.11 -3.27 1.35
CA PHE A 71 -1.41 -4.60 1.88
C PHE A 71 -0.35 -5.09 2.86
N PHE A 72 0.94 -4.93 2.53
CA PHE A 72 2.04 -5.32 3.42
C PHE A 72 1.94 -4.59 4.77
N GLN A 73 1.74 -3.28 4.73
CA GLN A 73 1.64 -2.45 5.93
C GLN A 73 0.41 -2.80 6.77
N ALA A 74 -0.75 -2.98 6.14
CA ALA A 74 -1.97 -3.36 6.85
C ALA A 74 -1.85 -4.74 7.53
N ARG A 75 -1.12 -5.68 6.91
CA ARG A 75 -0.80 -6.95 7.54
C ARG A 75 0.16 -6.79 8.72
N ALA A 76 1.20 -5.96 8.60
CA ALA A 76 2.14 -5.69 9.68
C ALA A 76 1.42 -5.05 10.89
N ALA A 77 0.53 -4.08 10.65
CA ALA A 77 -0.27 -3.43 11.68
C ALA A 77 -1.17 -4.42 12.44
N ARG A 78 -1.79 -5.39 11.74
CA ARG A 78 -2.55 -6.48 12.37
C ARG A 78 -1.67 -7.35 13.28
N MET A 79 -0.45 -7.68 12.85
CA MET A 79 0.49 -8.47 13.65
C MET A 79 1.01 -7.70 14.88
N ALA A 80 1.11 -6.37 14.80
CA ALA A 80 1.56 -5.50 15.89
C ALA A 80 0.46 -5.15 16.91
N GLY A 81 -0.77 -5.67 16.75
CA GLY A 81 -1.87 -5.44 17.69
C GLY A 81 -2.85 -4.33 17.30
N GLY A 82 -2.72 -3.74 16.10
CA GLY A 82 -3.80 -2.97 15.47
C GLY A 82 -4.04 -1.54 15.95
N TYR A 83 -3.05 -0.87 16.55
CA TYR A 83 -3.20 0.51 17.02
C TYR A 83 -2.47 1.51 16.10
N GLY A 84 -3.22 2.17 15.23
CA GLY A 84 -2.76 3.35 14.47
C GLY A 84 -2.04 3.04 13.15
N ILE A 85 -1.86 4.09 12.34
CA ILE A 85 -1.25 4.03 11.01
C ILE A 85 0.29 3.86 11.10
N GLY A 86 0.88 4.09 12.28
CA GLY A 86 2.30 3.89 12.57
C GLY A 86 2.93 5.15 13.16
N SER A 87 4.24 5.29 13.01
CA SER A 87 4.95 6.54 13.27
C SER A 87 4.47 7.67 12.33
N PRO A 88 4.70 8.95 12.66
CA PRO A 88 4.28 10.06 11.80
C PRO A 88 4.81 9.98 10.35
N ASP A 89 6.01 9.42 10.17
CA ASP A 89 6.62 9.20 8.86
C ASP A 89 5.94 8.05 8.09
N GLU A 90 5.60 6.95 8.76
CA GLU A 90 4.84 5.86 8.16
C GLU A 90 3.42 6.29 7.80
N GLU A 91 2.79 7.14 8.63
CA GLU A 91 1.50 7.72 8.31
C GLU A 91 1.58 8.66 7.10
N ALA A 92 2.58 9.53 7.04
CA ALA A 92 2.82 10.39 5.88
C ALA A 92 3.05 9.58 4.60
N PHE A 93 3.83 8.50 4.69
CA PHE A 93 4.05 7.58 3.58
C PHE A 93 2.74 6.94 3.11
N GLN A 94 1.95 6.37 4.03
CA GLN A 94 0.70 5.70 3.69
C GLN A 94 -0.35 6.66 3.11
N ARG A 95 -0.45 7.88 3.64
CA ARG A 95 -1.33 8.93 3.10
C ARG A 95 -0.90 9.33 1.69
N ALA A 96 0.40 9.46 1.43
CA ALA A 96 0.90 9.78 0.10
C ALA A 96 0.57 8.68 -0.92
N LEU A 97 0.68 7.40 -0.53
CA LEU A 97 0.27 6.27 -1.38
C LEU A 97 -1.23 6.32 -1.71
N VAL A 98 -2.09 6.56 -0.72
CA VAL A 98 -3.54 6.67 -0.91
C VAL A 98 -3.90 7.88 -1.77
N ALA A 99 -3.25 9.03 -1.55
CA ALA A 99 -3.44 10.24 -2.35
C ALA A 99 -3.09 9.99 -3.83
N GLU A 100 -2.00 9.27 -4.07
CA GLU A 100 -1.56 8.94 -5.43
C GLU A 100 -2.56 7.99 -6.13
N LEU A 101 -3.12 7.01 -5.42
CA LEU A 101 -4.19 6.17 -5.95
C LEU A 101 -5.46 6.97 -6.23
N GLY A 102 -5.82 7.90 -5.35
CA GLY A 102 -6.96 8.80 -5.55
C GLY A 102 -6.79 9.69 -6.79
N ARG A 103 -5.58 10.22 -7.00
CA ARG A 103 -5.23 11.03 -8.18
C ARG A 103 -5.33 10.26 -9.49
N ARG A 104 -4.95 8.98 -9.49
CA ARG A 104 -4.98 8.12 -10.69
C ARG A 104 -6.39 7.59 -11.01
N GLY A 105 -7.31 7.66 -10.05
CA GLY A 105 -8.67 7.12 -10.19
C GLY A 105 -8.69 5.59 -10.25
N PRO A 106 -9.89 4.98 -10.31
CA PRO A 106 -10.01 3.54 -10.53
C PRO A 106 -9.44 3.22 -11.92
N THR A 107 -8.31 2.53 -11.97
CA THR A 107 -7.80 1.94 -13.22
C THR A 107 -8.88 1.00 -13.76
N VAL A 108 -9.58 1.41 -14.82
CA VAL A 108 -10.43 0.51 -15.60
C VAL A 108 -9.46 -0.36 -16.40
N GLY A 109 -9.22 -1.57 -15.91
CA GLY A 109 -8.41 -2.60 -16.55
C GLY A 109 -9.11 -3.94 -16.46
#